data_AF-A0A432UFF3-F1
#
_entry.id   AF-A0A432UFF3-F1
#
_cell.length_a   1.000
_cell.length_b   1.000
_cell.length_c   1.000
_cell.angle_alpha   90.00
_cell.angle_beta   90.00
_cell.angle_gamma   90.00
#
_symmetry.space_group_name_H-M   'P 1'
#
loop_
_entity.id
_entity.type
_entity.pdbx_description
1 polymer ?
#
loop_
_entity_poly.entity_id
_entity_poly.type
_entity_poly.pdbx_seq_one_letter_code
_entity_poly.pdbx_strand_id
1 'polypeptide(L)'
;MDLKKFFLEQGFPEETLKTPPEVVLTLGLSPQRVRAALAVVSDGRPLLVADYAPGAVRSRLRGLLAYARLAFPRKPPPLILQTNGQEFALAEVASGKEIAYGGPEVLPPWEALKNWPAPPPVERRRLPIEEKVLFIHSTGG
;
A
#
# COMPACT_ATOMS: atom_id res chain seq x y z
N MET A 1 3.57 -15.56 0.56
CA MET A 1 3.03 -15.51 -0.82
C MET A 1 3.93 -14.61 -1.64
N ASP A 2 4.18 -14.93 -2.92
CA ASP A 2 4.84 -14.01 -3.84
C ASP A 2 3.78 -13.10 -4.49
N LEU A 3 3.77 -11.83 -4.12
CA LEU A 3 2.81 -10.85 -4.64
C LEU A 3 3.03 -10.54 -6.11
N LYS A 4 4.27 -10.51 -6.60
CA LYS A 4 4.53 -10.24 -8.02
C LYS A 4 3.90 -11.34 -8.87
N LYS A 5 4.15 -12.61 -8.50
CA LYS A 5 3.55 -13.76 -9.19
C LYS A 5 2.01 -13.72 -9.16
N PHE A 6 1.43 -13.43 -8.00
CA PHE A 6 -0.02 -13.30 -7.86
C PHE A 6 -0.61 -12.25 -8.81
N PHE A 7 -0.04 -11.04 -8.88
CA PHE A 7 -0.55 -9.99 -9.78
C PHE A 7 -0.40 -10.36 -11.27
N LEU A 8 0.69 -11.05 -11.65
CA LEU A 8 0.85 -11.56 -13.03
C LEU A 8 -0.26 -12.55 -13.39
N GLU A 9 -0.60 -13.47 -12.49
CA GLU A 9 -1.69 -14.45 -12.69
C GLU A 9 -3.07 -13.77 -12.77
N GLN A 10 -3.25 -12.61 -12.12
CA GLN A 10 -4.45 -11.78 -12.23
C GLN A 10 -4.46 -10.91 -13.51
N GLY A 11 -3.48 -11.05 -14.40
CA GLY A 11 -3.44 -10.37 -15.70
C GLY A 11 -2.84 -8.96 -15.66
N PHE A 12 -2.09 -8.61 -14.61
CA PHE A 12 -1.36 -7.33 -14.58
C PHE A 12 -0.10 -7.40 -15.44
N PRO A 13 0.19 -6.38 -16.27
CA PRO A 13 1.41 -6.37 -17.07
C PRO A 13 2.67 -6.28 -16.19
N GLU A 14 3.69 -7.08 -16.48
CA GLU A 14 4.90 -7.17 -15.65
C GLU A 14 5.62 -5.83 -15.50
N GLU A 15 5.64 -5.03 -16.57
CA GLU A 15 6.26 -3.71 -16.60
C GLU A 15 5.62 -2.72 -15.63
N THR A 16 4.41 -3.00 -15.14
CA THR A 16 3.70 -2.18 -14.15
C THR A 16 4.05 -2.56 -12.70
N LEU A 17 4.58 -3.76 -12.49
CA LEU A 17 4.88 -4.32 -11.17
C LEU A 17 6.28 -3.88 -10.72
N LYS A 18 6.36 -2.94 -9.78
CA LYS A 18 7.59 -2.32 -9.31
C LYS A 18 7.85 -2.57 -7.84
N THR A 19 9.13 -2.58 -7.47
CA THR A 19 9.53 -2.43 -6.06
C THR A 19 9.25 -1.00 -5.61
N PRO A 20 8.47 -0.79 -4.54
CA PRO A 20 8.17 0.56 -4.07
C PRO A 20 9.38 1.20 -3.36
N PRO A 21 9.41 2.54 -3.21
CA PRO A 21 10.46 3.26 -2.50
C PRO A 21 10.56 2.86 -1.02
N GLU A 22 11.76 2.86 -0.45
CA GLU A 22 11.93 2.76 1.00
C GLU A 22 11.51 4.06 1.70
N VAL A 23 10.79 3.93 2.82
CA VAL A 23 10.51 5.03 3.74
C VAL A 23 11.45 4.92 4.92
N VAL A 24 12.20 6.00 5.18
CA VAL A 24 13.07 6.10 6.35
C VAL A 24 12.28 6.77 7.48
N LEU A 25 12.00 6.02 8.53
CA LEU A 25 11.44 6.52 9.78
C LEU A 25 12.59 7.01 10.66
N THR A 26 12.47 8.22 11.17
CA THR A 26 13.45 8.85 12.06
C THR A 26 13.00 8.88 13.52
N LEU A 27 11.80 8.38 13.79
CA LEU A 27 11.27 8.19 15.13
C LEU A 27 11.96 6.99 15.82
N GLY A 28 12.23 7.12 17.11
CA GLY A 28 12.84 6.07 17.94
C GLY A 28 14.33 6.30 18.23
N LEU A 29 15.00 5.26 18.72
CA LEU A 29 16.42 5.30 19.09
C LEU A 29 17.35 5.17 17.87
N SER A 30 16.87 4.60 16.78
CA SER A 30 17.62 4.41 15.54
C SER A 30 16.70 4.52 14.31
N PRO A 31 17.20 5.04 13.17
CA PRO A 31 16.40 5.10 11.95
C PRO A 31 15.97 3.71 11.47
N GLN A 32 14.72 3.59 11.04
CA GLN A 32 14.17 2.35 10.49
C GLN A 32 13.81 2.51 9.03
N ARG A 33 14.11 1.49 8.21
CA ARG A 33 13.72 1.45 6.80
C ARG A 33 12.53 0.52 6.65
N VAL A 34 11.42 1.05 6.15
CA VAL A 34 10.20 0.30 5.92
C VAL A 34 9.90 0.31 4.43
N ARG A 35 9.48 -0.84 3.89
CA ARG A 35 9.10 -1.00 2.48
C ARG A 35 8.01 -2.04 2.36
N ALA A 36 6.96 -1.73 1.60
CA ALA A 36 5.94 -2.71 1.21
C ALA A 36 6.48 -3.67 0.12
N ALA A 37 5.84 -4.82 -0.04
CA ALA A 37 6.27 -5.82 -1.01
C ALA A 37 6.18 -5.36 -2.48
N LEU A 38 5.12 -4.64 -2.88
CA LEU A 38 4.85 -4.34 -4.29
C LEU A 38 4.15 -2.99 -4.49
N ALA A 39 4.47 -2.31 -5.60
CA ALA A 39 3.67 -1.22 -6.14
C ALA A 39 3.30 -1.51 -7.60
N VAL A 40 2.03 -1.27 -7.94
CA VAL A 40 1.55 -1.23 -9.32
C VAL A 40 1.64 0.21 -9.81
N VAL A 41 2.40 0.45 -10.89
CA VAL A 41 2.68 1.77 -11.44
C VAL A 41 2.39 1.78 -12.94
N SER A 42 1.66 2.78 -13.40
CA SER A 42 1.36 3.02 -14.82
C SER A 42 1.68 4.46 -15.16
N ASP A 43 2.39 4.71 -16.26
CA ASP A 43 2.72 6.07 -16.73
C ASP A 43 3.31 6.99 -15.64
N GLY A 44 4.17 6.43 -14.79
CA GLY A 44 4.79 7.16 -13.67
C GLY A 44 3.84 7.55 -12.54
N ARG A 45 2.63 6.97 -12.51
CA ARG A 45 1.62 7.12 -11.46
C ARG A 45 1.45 5.80 -10.70
N PRO A 46 1.61 5.79 -9.37
CA PRO A 46 1.27 4.60 -8.60
C PRO A 46 -0.25 4.44 -8.56
N LEU A 47 -0.73 3.23 -8.79
CA LEU A 47 -2.14 2.86 -8.83
C LEU A 47 -2.54 2.04 -7.60
N LEU A 48 -1.64 1.21 -7.11
CA LEU A 48 -1.89 0.37 -5.94
C LEU A 48 -0.57 0.05 -5.24
N VAL A 49 -0.59 0.00 -3.90
CA VAL A 49 0.51 -0.55 -3.12
C VAL A 49 0.00 -1.78 -2.38
N ALA A 50 0.71 -2.90 -2.52
CA ALA A 50 0.34 -4.15 -1.89
C ALA A 50 1.42 -4.61 -0.91
N ASP A 51 0.97 -5.22 0.18
CA ASP A 51 1.87 -5.87 1.11
C ASP A 51 1.34 -7.21 1.62
N TYR A 52 2.26 -8.11 1.93
CA TYR A 52 1.98 -9.44 2.43
C TYR A 52 2.58 -9.59 3.82
N ALA A 53 1.76 -9.99 4.80
CA ALA A 53 2.25 -10.33 6.11
C ALA A 53 1.34 -11.37 6.79
N PRO A 54 1.90 -12.33 7.54
CA PRO A 54 1.10 -13.30 8.28
C PRO A 54 0.28 -12.64 9.39
N GLY A 55 -0.82 -13.31 9.77
CA GLY A 55 -1.74 -12.87 10.81
C GLY A 55 -2.94 -12.09 10.29
N ALA A 56 -3.57 -11.32 11.16
CA ALA A 56 -4.79 -10.57 10.84
C ALA A 56 -4.49 -9.44 9.84
N VAL A 57 -5.17 -9.46 8.68
CA VAL A 57 -4.96 -8.50 7.59
C VAL A 57 -5.35 -7.07 8.02
N ARG A 58 -6.52 -6.92 8.64
CA ARG A 58 -7.07 -5.60 9.02
C ARG A 58 -6.22 -4.83 10.02
N SER A 59 -5.50 -5.52 10.92
CA SER A 59 -4.64 -4.84 11.91
C SER A 59 -3.42 -4.16 11.29
N ARG A 60 -3.02 -4.58 10.08
CA ARG A 60 -1.86 -4.05 9.34
C ARG A 60 -2.22 -2.99 8.32
N LEU A 61 -3.50 -2.90 7.94
CA LEU A 61 -4.00 -1.99 6.91
C LEU A 61 -3.65 -0.52 7.20
N ARG A 62 -3.72 -0.10 8.46
CA ARG A 62 -3.39 1.27 8.87
C ARG A 62 -1.90 1.60 8.70
N GLY A 63 -1.01 0.63 8.96
CA GLY A 63 0.42 0.77 8.70
C GLY A 63 0.69 0.89 7.20
N LEU A 64 0.09 0.01 6.39
CA LEU A 64 0.24 0.05 4.93
C LEU A 64 -0.28 1.37 4.31
N LEU A 65 -1.38 1.91 4.86
CA LEU A 65 -1.94 3.21 4.46
C LEU A 65 -0.95 4.35 4.71
N ALA A 66 -0.37 4.40 5.91
CA ALA A 66 0.63 5.40 6.27
C ALA A 66 1.88 5.28 5.37
N TYR A 67 2.34 4.05 5.12
CA TYR A 67 3.42 3.78 4.19
C TYR A 67 3.13 4.31 2.78
N ALA A 68 1.96 4.00 2.21
CA ALA A 68 1.61 4.45 0.86
C ALA A 68 1.61 5.98 0.73
N ARG A 69 1.15 6.69 1.78
CA ARG A 69 1.16 8.16 1.85
C ARG A 69 2.56 8.73 1.98
N LEU A 70 3.46 8.09 2.71
CA LEU A 70 4.85 8.52 2.90
C LEU A 70 5.75 8.20 1.71
N ALA A 71 5.55 7.04 1.07
CA ALA A 71 6.32 6.61 -0.09
C ALA A 71 5.97 7.43 -1.34
N PHE A 72 4.72 7.90 -1.45
CA PHE A 72 4.22 8.62 -2.61
C PHE A 72 3.50 9.94 -2.24
N PRO A 73 4.12 10.86 -1.49
CA PRO A 73 3.41 11.98 -0.87
C PRO A 73 2.86 12.99 -1.90
N ARG A 74 3.49 13.09 -3.08
CA ARG A 74 3.05 13.98 -4.16
C ARG A 74 1.99 13.36 -5.07
N LYS A 75 1.97 12.03 -5.18
CA LYS A 75 1.08 11.29 -6.07
C LYS A 75 0.69 9.98 -5.38
N PRO A 76 -0.13 9.99 -4.32
CA PRO A 76 -0.43 8.77 -3.59
C PRO A 76 -1.17 7.78 -4.50
N PRO A 77 -0.96 6.46 -4.35
CA PRO A 77 -1.81 5.49 -5.03
C PRO A 77 -3.25 5.66 -4.54
N PRO A 78 -4.27 5.47 -5.38
CA PRO A 78 -5.67 5.49 -4.93
C PRO A 78 -5.98 4.36 -3.94
N LEU A 79 -5.35 3.20 -4.10
CA LEU A 79 -5.66 1.99 -3.35
C LEU A 79 -4.44 1.38 -2.66
N ILE A 80 -4.71 0.69 -1.56
CA ILE A 80 -3.79 -0.26 -0.93
C ILE A 80 -4.44 -1.63 -0.82
N LEU A 81 -3.62 -2.67 -0.87
CA LEU A 81 -4.04 -4.06 -0.68
C LEU A 81 -3.15 -4.72 0.39
N GLN A 82 -3.74 -5.10 1.52
CA GLN A 82 -3.08 -5.94 2.50
C GLN A 82 -3.57 -7.37 2.35
N THR A 83 -2.67 -8.35 2.46
CA THR A 83 -3.05 -9.77 2.44
C THR A 83 -2.16 -10.65 3.34
N ASN A 84 -2.70 -11.77 3.78
CA ASN A 84 -1.97 -12.88 4.40
C ASN A 84 -1.93 -14.13 3.49
N GLY A 85 -2.36 -14.00 2.23
CA GLY A 85 -2.46 -15.08 1.24
C GLY A 85 -3.78 -15.84 1.24
N GLN A 86 -4.63 -15.67 2.25
CA GLN A 86 -5.99 -16.22 2.31
C GLN A 86 -7.03 -15.10 2.26
N GLU A 87 -6.82 -14.07 3.07
CA GLU A 87 -7.68 -12.91 3.18
C GLU A 87 -7.01 -11.69 2.55
N PHE A 88 -7.82 -10.81 2.00
CA PHE A 88 -7.42 -9.61 1.29
C PHE A 88 -8.28 -8.44 1.77
N ALA A 89 -7.64 -7.33 2.12
CA ALA A 89 -8.31 -6.09 2.47
C ALA A 89 -7.88 -4.99 1.49
N LEU A 90 -8.84 -4.43 0.78
CA LEU A 90 -8.66 -3.32 -0.13
C LEU A 90 -9.17 -2.03 0.53
N ALA A 91 -8.37 -0.96 0.49
CA ALA A 91 -8.78 0.32 1.06
C ALA A 91 -8.37 1.53 0.20
N GLU A 92 -9.13 2.61 0.32
CA GLU A 92 -8.81 3.89 -0.29
C GLU A 92 -7.72 4.60 0.49
N VAL A 93 -6.73 5.15 -0.22
CA VAL A 93 -5.65 5.91 0.41
C VAL A 93 -6.09 7.30 0.84
N ALA A 94 -7.04 7.91 0.14
CA ALA A 94 -7.54 9.25 0.49
C ALA A 94 -8.22 9.25 1.86
N SER A 95 -9.23 8.38 2.02
CA SER A 95 -10.08 8.31 3.21
C SER A 95 -9.55 7.35 4.26
N GLY A 96 -8.80 6.32 3.86
CA GLY A 96 -8.47 5.17 4.71
C GLY A 96 -9.63 4.17 4.87
N LYS A 97 -10.72 4.35 4.12
CA LYS A 97 -11.90 3.48 4.19
C LYS A 97 -11.61 2.13 3.53
N GLU A 98 -11.91 1.03 4.23
CA GLU A 98 -11.96 -0.31 3.63
C GLU A 98 -13.09 -0.35 2.59
N ILE A 99 -12.76 -0.72 1.37
CA ILE A 99 -13.68 -0.83 0.24
C ILE A 99 -14.21 -2.26 0.14
N ALA A 100 -13.33 -3.24 0.37
CA ALA A 100 -13.66 -4.65 0.25
C ALA A 100 -12.76 -5.49 1.17
N TYR A 101 -13.31 -6.62 1.61
CA TYR A 101 -12.62 -7.64 2.39
C TYR A 101 -13.13 -9.02 1.99
N GLY A 102 -12.22 -9.97 1.79
CA GLY A 102 -12.58 -11.31 1.33
C GLY A 102 -11.38 -12.06 0.77
N GLY A 103 -11.61 -12.83 -0.29
CA GLY A 103 -10.56 -13.52 -1.02
C GLY A 103 -9.91 -12.65 -2.12
N PRO A 104 -9.14 -13.27 -3.02
CA PRO A 104 -8.46 -12.59 -4.13
C PRO A 104 -9.37 -11.72 -5.01
N GLU A 105 -10.66 -12.04 -5.11
CA GLU A 105 -11.66 -11.36 -5.93
C GLU A 105 -11.89 -9.89 -5.54
N VAL A 106 -11.42 -9.46 -4.38
CA VAL A 106 -11.47 -8.04 -3.98
C VAL A 106 -10.52 -7.16 -4.77
N LEU A 107 -9.48 -7.73 -5.40
CA LEU A 107 -8.54 -6.97 -6.22
C LEU A 107 -9.23 -6.55 -7.53
N PRO A 108 -9.32 -5.23 -7.82
CA PRO A 108 -9.89 -4.79 -9.09
C PRO A 108 -9.01 -5.26 -10.27
N PRO A 109 -9.62 -5.62 -11.41
CA PRO A 109 -8.85 -5.96 -12.60
C PRO A 109 -8.04 -4.75 -13.09
N TRP A 110 -6.95 -5.02 -13.80
CA TRP A 110 -6.02 -4.00 -14.31
C TRP A 110 -6.73 -2.83 -15.02
N GLU A 111 -7.70 -3.13 -15.88
CA GLU A 111 -8.46 -2.12 -16.63
C GLU A 111 -9.28 -1.20 -15.72
N ALA A 112 -9.86 -1.74 -14.66
CA ALA A 112 -10.57 -0.92 -13.68
C ALA A 112 -9.60 -0.07 -12.86
N LEU A 113 -8.46 -0.65 -12.46
CA LEU A 113 -7.47 0.02 -11.61
C LEU A 113 -6.91 1.31 -12.24
N LYS A 114 -6.64 1.30 -13.54
CA LYS A 114 -6.15 2.48 -14.29
C LYS A 114 -7.09 3.69 -14.19
N ASN A 115 -8.40 3.43 -14.08
CA ASN A 115 -9.43 4.45 -14.08
C ASN A 115 -9.76 5.01 -12.69
N TRP A 116 -9.13 4.50 -11.62
CA TRP A 116 -9.36 5.04 -10.28
C TRP A 116 -8.89 6.50 -10.19
N PRO A 117 -9.64 7.39 -9.52
CA PRO A 117 -9.27 8.79 -9.38
C PRO A 117 -8.01 8.95 -8.53
N ALA A 118 -7.09 9.83 -8.92
CA ALA A 118 -5.90 10.08 -8.13
C ALA A 118 -6.29 10.83 -6.85
N PRO A 119 -5.86 10.36 -5.67
CA PRO A 119 -6.04 11.13 -4.45
C PRO A 119 -5.19 12.41 -4.53
N PRO A 120 -5.60 13.48 -3.83
CA PRO A 120 -4.79 14.67 -3.73
C PRO A 120 -3.43 14.37 -3.05
N PRO A 121 -2.39 15.18 -3.31
CA PRO A 121 -1.14 15.09 -2.58
C PRO A 121 -1.34 15.12 -1.07
N VAL A 122 -0.53 14.37 -0.33
CA VAL A 122 -0.55 14.38 1.13
C VAL A 122 -0.06 15.74 1.61
N GLU A 123 -0.88 16.41 2.41
CA GLU A 123 -0.52 17.68 3.01
C GLU A 123 0.74 17.53 3.87
N ARG A 124 1.71 18.45 3.75
CA ARG A 124 2.98 18.38 4.48
C ARG A 124 2.81 18.24 5.99
N ARG A 125 1.81 18.92 6.57
CA ARG A 125 1.48 18.85 8.01
C ARG A 125 1.04 17.46 8.47
N ARG A 126 0.58 16.59 7.55
CA ARG A 126 0.17 15.22 7.86
C ARG A 126 1.34 14.25 7.86
N LEU A 127 2.44 14.55 7.16
CA LEU A 127 3.58 13.63 7.04
C LEU A 127 4.12 13.15 8.40
N PRO A 128 4.30 14.01 9.42
CA PRO A 128 4.75 13.55 10.75
C PRO A 128 3.73 12.65 11.46
N ILE A 129 2.43 12.80 11.15
CA ILE A 129 1.37 11.94 11.70
C ILE A 129 1.44 10.58 11.04
N GLU A 130 1.55 10.53 9.71
CA GLU A 130 1.71 9.27 8.99
C GLU A 130 3.01 8.55 9.40
N GLU A 131 4.12 9.28 9.64
CA GLU A 131 5.38 8.69 10.14
C GLU A 131 5.18 8.02 11.51
N LYS A 132 4.50 8.68 12.44
CA LYS A 132 4.14 8.11 13.76
C LYS A 132 3.28 6.86 13.63
N VAL A 133 2.26 6.91 12.76
CA VAL A 133 1.39 5.75 12.52
C VAL A 133 2.21 4.59 11.97
N LEU A 134 3.04 4.83 10.95
CA LEU A 134 3.87 3.78 10.37
C LEU A 134 4.84 3.19 11.40
N PHE A 135 5.48 4.04 12.21
CA PHE A 135 6.38 3.61 13.28
C PHE A 135 5.70 2.67 14.29
N ILE A 136 4.52 3.04 14.80
CA ILE A 136 3.75 2.19 15.73
C ILE A 136 3.44 0.81 15.11
N HIS A 137 3.14 0.77 13.81
CA HIS A 137 2.83 -0.47 13.11
C HIS A 137 4.07 -1.25 12.64
N SER A 138 5.26 -0.65 12.61
CA SER A 138 6.50 -1.31 12.18
C SER A 138 7.30 -1.91 13.33
N THR A 139 7.19 -1.37 14.55
CA THR A 139 8.02 -1.84 15.69
C THR A 139 7.43 -3.03 16.45
N GLY A 140 6.22 -3.48 16.11
CA GLY A 140 5.45 -4.36 16.99
C GLY A 140 4.99 -3.56 18.22
N GLY A 141 3.69 -3.49 18.44
CA GLY A 141 3.15 -3.03 19.73
C GLY A 141 3.41 -4.06 20.81
#